data_AF-A0A7Y6YYZ3-F1
#
_entry.id   AF-A0A7Y6YYZ3-F1
#
_cell.length_a   1.000
_cell.length_b   1.000
_cell.length_c   1.000
_cell.angle_alpha   90.00
_cell.angle_beta   90.00
_cell.angle_gamma   90.00
#
_symmetry.space_group_name_H-M   'P 1'
#
loop_
_entity.id
_entity.type
_entity.pdbx_description
1 polymer ?
#
loop_
_entity_poly.entity_id
_entity_poly.type
_entity_poly.pdbx_seq_one_letter_code
_entity_poly.pdbx_strand_id
1 'polypeptide(L)'
;MLTGSVEEITLKLGLYAIGFMMVFFQAVKSFNQPLEIDFQHRFKILSGVEIHTITSSQVLRRGLMIYVSLYLLAYIFLLVVWGVLTETAGPSGRPLVGLPEAPPLKFDENVFFLDQEGVARPIYVATFLVALISADFTKRYESVVRRFAHARAGVPDGIYRVAGRLERFLADYVPEDNGPLVTDYETAKRSLKEFEVNGQDDERIRRSLSRIDLLGRVAVSEGDQYSTTWTLNNIRETEALDQEQIQLLQPLKSKIAALEPRTESVRELSAASSAQAENLIGLFSVLFIKNGSPVAELPEPTASVVEDIQTKLRDYHSLVYFCAAVLSLMLSYPALLLLHVLLTSSPSACNYEGWVSSLCNHDFARGVLELTTSRWLSYFVLFILSGFFALNARKLQWESGTWEGLKVNGKGKGPIHGYAGIVLPVVFLTGFVYLFTLVVLSSYPYVFAGATINWSFVTVNNLPYFAIGLVLVLVSATSVLIICDVHDNFRAWVTISIAVGVSVVVLLIDVFFFASIFSLDTNRFIRETLVLATFFSIYLVAFSVGTEVSEKFTGERN
;
A
#
# COMPACT_ATOMS: atom_id res chain seq x y z
N MET A 1 0.84 -11.31 -32.55
CA MET A 1 0.36 -12.30 -33.54
C MET A 1 1.44 -13.35 -33.72
N LEU A 2 1.10 -14.64 -33.61
CA LEU A 2 2.00 -15.75 -33.91
C LEU A 2 1.78 -16.13 -35.38
N THR A 3 2.42 -15.42 -36.29
CA THR A 3 2.50 -15.83 -37.71
C THR A 3 3.81 -16.57 -37.89
N GLY A 4 3.74 -17.87 -38.18
CA GLY A 4 4.89 -18.75 -38.29
C GLY A 4 4.44 -20.19 -38.49
N SER A 5 5.37 -21.08 -38.84
CA SER A 5 5.08 -22.52 -38.87
C SER A 5 4.66 -23.01 -37.46
N VAL A 6 3.93 -24.13 -37.37
CA VAL A 6 3.57 -24.72 -36.06
C VAL A 6 4.82 -24.97 -35.20
N GLU A 7 5.94 -25.33 -35.83
CA GLU A 7 7.24 -25.51 -35.18
C GLU A 7 7.78 -24.21 -34.59
N GLU A 8 7.71 -23.10 -35.33
CA GLU A 8 8.16 -21.78 -34.88
C GLU A 8 7.31 -21.25 -33.71
N ILE A 9 6.00 -21.46 -33.77
CA ILE A 9 5.07 -21.11 -32.69
C ILE A 9 5.37 -21.93 -31.43
N THR A 10 5.59 -23.23 -31.59
CA THR A 10 5.89 -24.14 -30.47
C THR A 10 7.23 -23.80 -29.83
N LEU A 11 8.25 -23.49 -30.63
CA LEU A 11 9.56 -23.05 -30.15
C LEU A 11 9.45 -21.73 -29.36
N LYS A 12 8.74 -20.73 -29.91
CA LYS A 12 8.51 -19.44 -29.23
C LYS A 12 7.81 -19.64 -27.89
N LEU A 13 6.71 -20.39 -27.85
CA LEU A 13 6.00 -20.70 -26.61
C LEU A 13 6.88 -21.43 -25.59
N GLY A 14 7.71 -22.38 -26.04
CA GLY A 14 8.68 -23.08 -25.20
C GLY A 14 9.67 -22.13 -24.54
N LEU A 15 10.19 -21.14 -25.27
CA LEU A 15 11.16 -20.17 -24.74
C LEU A 15 10.51 -19.14 -23.79
N TYR A 16 9.28 -18.71 -24.06
CA TYR A 16 8.49 -17.91 -23.10
C TYR A 16 8.25 -18.69 -21.81
N ALA A 17 7.92 -19.98 -21.90
CA ALA A 17 7.73 -20.83 -20.73
C ALA A 17 9.05 -21.01 -19.94
N ILE A 18 10.18 -21.22 -20.62
CA ILE A 18 11.49 -21.32 -19.95
C ILE A 18 11.82 -20.01 -19.21
N GLY A 19 11.70 -18.85 -19.87
CA GLY A 19 11.97 -17.56 -19.23
C GLY A 19 11.03 -17.28 -18.05
N PHE A 20 9.75 -17.63 -18.18
CA PHE A 20 8.77 -17.55 -17.08
C PHE A 20 9.19 -18.43 -15.89
N MET A 21 9.58 -19.69 -16.14
CA MET A 21 10.01 -20.62 -15.08
C MET A 21 11.28 -20.15 -14.39
N MET A 22 12.24 -19.56 -15.13
CA MET A 22 13.47 -18.99 -14.55
C MET A 22 13.14 -17.87 -13.55
N VAL A 23 12.29 -16.91 -13.94
CA VAL A 23 11.85 -15.82 -13.06
C VAL A 23 11.06 -16.36 -11.87
N PHE A 24 10.16 -17.31 -12.09
CA PHE A 24 9.37 -17.95 -11.05
C PHE A 24 10.26 -18.62 -9.98
N PHE A 25 11.18 -19.49 -10.39
CA PHE A 25 12.05 -20.19 -9.44
C PHE A 25 12.97 -19.24 -8.69
N GLN A 26 13.51 -18.22 -9.36
CA GLN A 26 14.34 -17.22 -8.70
C GLN A 26 13.54 -16.39 -7.69
N ALA A 27 12.32 -16.00 -8.02
CA ALA A 27 11.43 -15.29 -7.10
C ALA A 27 11.10 -16.16 -5.87
N VAL A 28 10.79 -17.45 -6.05
CA VAL A 28 10.56 -18.39 -4.94
C VAL A 28 11.81 -18.51 -4.06
N LYS A 29 13.00 -18.67 -4.67
CA LYS A 29 14.26 -18.74 -3.94
C LYS A 29 14.54 -17.47 -3.14
N SER A 30 14.31 -16.29 -3.74
CA SER A 30 14.52 -14.99 -3.09
C SER A 30 13.55 -14.77 -1.92
N PHE A 31 12.28 -15.12 -2.11
CA PHE A 31 11.25 -14.97 -1.07
C PHE A 31 11.54 -15.81 0.18
N ASN A 32 12.06 -17.03 -0.01
CA ASN A 32 12.39 -17.94 1.07
C ASN A 32 13.70 -17.60 1.81
N GLN A 33 14.43 -16.56 1.39
CA GLN A 33 15.58 -16.09 2.16
C GLN A 33 15.09 -15.47 3.48
N PRO A 34 15.85 -15.63 4.58
CA PRO A 34 15.52 -15.02 5.85
C PRO A 34 15.36 -13.50 5.67
N LEU A 35 14.26 -12.98 6.21
CA LEU A 35 13.96 -11.57 6.25
C LEU A 35 13.64 -11.22 7.70
N GLU A 36 14.50 -10.42 8.31
CA GLU A 36 14.25 -9.84 9.62
C GLU A 36 13.31 -8.64 9.44
N ILE A 37 12.22 -8.62 10.21
CA ILE A 37 11.38 -7.43 10.31
C ILE A 37 11.92 -6.58 11.45
N ASP A 38 12.07 -5.30 11.16
CA ASP A 38 12.34 -4.30 12.17
C ASP A 38 11.03 -3.95 12.91
N PHE A 39 10.80 -4.60 14.05
CA PHE A 39 9.76 -4.25 15.00
C PHE A 39 10.27 -3.29 16.09
N GLN A 40 11.51 -2.80 16.01
CA GLN A 40 12.19 -2.08 17.11
C GLN A 40 11.42 -0.86 17.62
N HIS A 41 10.57 -0.27 16.77
CA HIS A 41 9.78 0.89 17.14
C HIS A 41 8.59 0.60 18.07
N ARG A 42 8.11 -0.65 18.15
CA ARG A 42 6.89 -0.99 18.92
C ARG A 42 6.96 -2.26 19.77
N PHE A 43 7.53 -3.35 19.26
CA PHE A 43 7.61 -4.63 20.00
C PHE A 43 9.05 -5.15 19.99
N LYS A 44 9.79 -4.90 21.08
CA LYS A 44 11.21 -5.26 21.16
C LYS A 44 11.43 -6.77 21.13
N ILE A 45 10.55 -7.55 21.75
CA ILE A 45 10.63 -9.02 21.73
C ILE A 45 10.50 -9.64 20.32
N LEU A 46 9.94 -8.89 19.36
CA LEU A 46 9.82 -9.35 17.98
C LEU A 46 11.00 -8.87 17.10
N SER A 47 11.95 -8.11 17.67
CA SER A 47 13.09 -7.60 16.91
C SER A 47 14.08 -8.72 16.57
N GLY A 48 14.52 -8.78 15.31
CA GLY A 48 15.42 -9.85 14.84
C GLY A 48 14.75 -11.21 14.65
N VAL A 49 13.44 -11.32 14.87
CA VAL A 49 12.69 -12.55 14.64
C VAL A 49 12.36 -12.67 13.15
N GLU A 50 12.62 -13.85 12.59
CA GLU A 50 12.33 -14.11 11.18
C GLU A 50 10.83 -14.19 10.91
N ILE A 51 10.41 -13.71 9.72
CA ILE A 51 8.98 -13.71 9.33
C ILE A 51 8.36 -15.10 9.37
N HIS A 52 9.13 -16.15 9.06
CA HIS A 52 8.59 -17.49 8.98
C HIS A 52 8.14 -18.04 10.35
N THR A 53 8.71 -17.56 11.46
CA THR A 53 8.35 -18.02 12.81
C THR A 53 7.10 -17.34 13.36
N ILE A 54 6.87 -16.07 12.97
CA ILE A 54 5.75 -15.23 13.42
C ILE A 54 4.50 -15.32 12.54
N THR A 55 4.53 -16.12 11.47
CA THR A 55 3.44 -16.18 10.49
C THR A 55 2.94 -17.60 10.26
N SER A 56 1.67 -17.72 9.86
CA SER A 56 1.13 -19.02 9.45
C SER A 56 1.55 -19.37 8.02
N SER A 57 1.68 -20.66 7.74
CA SER A 57 2.07 -21.16 6.40
C SER A 57 1.11 -20.70 5.29
N GLN A 58 -0.17 -20.47 5.62
CA GLN A 58 -1.16 -19.95 4.67
C GLN A 58 -0.85 -18.50 4.27
N VAL A 59 -0.49 -17.66 5.26
CA VAL A 59 -0.10 -16.27 5.03
C VAL A 59 1.21 -16.21 4.25
N LEU A 60 2.18 -17.05 4.58
CA LEU A 60 3.44 -17.15 3.85
C LEU A 60 3.22 -17.52 2.38
N ARG A 61 2.34 -18.50 2.08
CA ARG A 61 1.97 -18.86 0.71
C ARG A 61 1.29 -17.71 -0.05
N ARG A 62 0.42 -16.94 0.60
CA ARG A 62 -0.20 -15.75 -0.02
C ARG A 62 0.86 -14.70 -0.35
N GLY A 63 1.79 -14.43 0.57
CA GLY A 63 2.91 -13.52 0.33
C GLY A 63 3.79 -13.97 -0.83
N LEU A 64 4.10 -15.27 -0.89
CA LEU A 64 4.86 -15.85 -2.00
C LEU A 64 4.15 -15.64 -3.34
N MET A 65 2.84 -15.91 -3.41
CA MET A 65 2.06 -15.71 -4.64
C MET A 65 2.07 -14.25 -5.09
N ILE A 66 1.94 -13.30 -4.15
CA ILE A 66 2.00 -11.86 -4.44
C ILE A 66 3.38 -11.48 -4.96
N TYR A 67 4.44 -11.92 -4.26
CA TYR A 67 5.82 -11.64 -4.61
C TYR A 67 6.18 -12.17 -6.01
N VAL A 68 5.87 -13.43 -6.28
CA VAL A 68 6.07 -14.06 -7.59
C VAL A 68 5.30 -13.31 -8.68
N SER A 69 4.04 -12.94 -8.41
CA SER A 69 3.22 -12.19 -9.36
C SER A 69 3.85 -10.84 -9.74
N LEU A 70 4.45 -10.12 -8.78
CA LEU A 70 5.14 -8.85 -9.06
C LEU A 70 6.32 -9.03 -10.02
N TYR A 71 7.14 -10.06 -9.82
CA TYR A 71 8.28 -10.34 -10.71
C TYR A 71 7.85 -10.83 -12.09
N LEU A 72 6.78 -11.63 -12.16
CA LEU A 72 6.21 -12.05 -13.44
C LEU A 72 5.61 -10.87 -14.22
N LEU A 73 4.96 -9.93 -13.53
CA LEU A 73 4.50 -8.68 -14.15
C LEU A 73 5.68 -7.83 -14.63
N ALA A 74 6.75 -7.72 -13.85
CA ALA A 74 7.97 -7.02 -14.28
C ALA A 74 8.62 -7.70 -15.50
N TYR A 75 8.59 -9.03 -15.57
CA TYR A 75 9.08 -9.80 -16.71
C TYR A 75 8.25 -9.55 -17.98
N ILE A 76 6.93 -9.65 -17.88
CA ILE A 76 6.01 -9.32 -18.99
C ILE A 76 6.21 -7.87 -19.43
N PHE A 77 6.34 -6.94 -18.48
CA PHE A 77 6.61 -5.54 -18.74
C PHE A 77 7.89 -5.34 -19.56
N LEU A 78 9.01 -5.91 -19.12
CA LEU A 78 10.28 -5.76 -19.80
C LEU A 78 10.25 -6.40 -21.20
N LEU A 79 9.50 -7.49 -21.39
CA LEU A 79 9.29 -8.08 -22.71
C LEU A 79 8.53 -7.14 -23.64
N VAL A 80 7.47 -6.51 -23.15
CA VAL A 80 6.70 -5.53 -23.94
C VAL A 80 7.56 -4.31 -24.28
N VAL A 81 8.28 -3.75 -23.29
CA VAL A 81 9.16 -2.60 -23.50
C VAL A 81 10.27 -2.91 -24.50
N TRP A 82 10.91 -4.07 -24.36
CA TRP A 82 11.93 -4.51 -25.31
C TRP A 82 11.36 -4.69 -26.72
N GLY A 83 10.16 -5.27 -26.84
CA GLY A 83 9.44 -5.40 -28.11
C GLY A 83 9.23 -4.03 -28.77
N VAL A 84 8.67 -3.09 -28.02
CA VAL A 84 8.49 -1.70 -28.49
C VAL A 84 9.83 -1.09 -28.89
N LEU A 85 10.85 -1.11 -28.02
CA LEU A 85 12.15 -0.50 -28.30
C LEU A 85 12.82 -1.09 -29.55
N THR A 86 12.81 -2.41 -29.73
CA THR A 86 13.41 -3.05 -30.90
C THR A 86 12.64 -2.77 -32.20
N GLU A 87 11.32 -2.69 -32.15
CA GLU A 87 10.51 -2.25 -33.29
C GLU A 87 10.74 -0.76 -33.60
N THR A 88 11.01 0.06 -32.58
CA THR A 88 11.33 1.50 -32.75
C THR A 88 12.74 1.75 -33.29
N ALA A 89 13.69 0.90 -32.92
CA ALA A 89 15.12 1.01 -33.25
C ALA A 89 15.51 0.20 -34.51
N GLY A 90 14.62 -0.66 -34.98
CA GLY A 90 14.75 -1.30 -36.29
C GLY A 90 14.94 -0.25 -37.38
N PRO A 91 15.62 -0.60 -38.49
CA PRO A 91 15.98 0.35 -39.52
C PRO A 91 14.71 0.85 -40.19
N SER A 92 14.16 1.94 -39.65
CA SER A 92 13.22 2.79 -40.33
C SER A 92 14.00 3.41 -41.47
N GLY A 93 14.05 2.69 -42.58
CA GLY A 93 14.63 3.09 -43.86
C GLY A 93 13.86 4.25 -44.49
N ARG A 94 13.75 5.37 -43.77
CA ARG A 94 13.53 6.68 -44.36
C ARG A 94 14.74 7.52 -43.98
N PRO A 95 15.65 7.80 -44.93
CA PRO A 95 16.78 8.67 -44.66
C PRO A 95 16.23 10.01 -44.13
N LEU A 96 16.72 10.44 -42.95
CA LEU A 96 16.59 11.82 -42.56
C LEU A 96 17.30 12.65 -43.65
N VAL A 97 16.53 13.38 -44.43
CA VAL A 97 17.05 14.26 -45.48
C VAL A 97 18.05 15.22 -44.84
N GLY A 98 19.33 15.07 -45.16
CA GLY A 98 20.40 16.00 -44.80
C GLY A 98 21.46 15.54 -43.80
N LEU A 99 21.41 14.31 -43.27
CA LEU A 99 22.51 13.74 -42.46
C LEU A 99 23.25 12.64 -43.24
N PRO A 100 24.60 12.61 -43.22
CA PRO A 100 25.36 11.54 -43.88
C PRO A 100 24.95 10.19 -43.28
N GLU A 101 24.68 9.21 -44.15
CA GLU A 101 24.41 7.83 -43.74
C GLU A 101 25.53 7.36 -42.82
N ALA A 102 25.22 7.16 -41.53
CA ALA A 102 26.14 6.48 -40.64
C ALA A 102 26.34 5.05 -41.19
N PRO A 103 27.58 4.57 -41.32
CA PRO A 103 27.83 3.23 -41.81
C PRO A 103 27.05 2.23 -40.93
N PRO A 104 26.41 1.21 -41.53
CA PRO A 104 25.68 0.22 -40.76
C PRO A 104 26.65 -0.40 -39.76
N LEU A 105 26.35 -0.26 -38.47
CA LEU A 105 27.01 -1.02 -37.41
C LEU A 105 26.75 -2.50 -37.71
N LYS A 106 27.69 -3.14 -38.42
CA LYS A 106 27.72 -4.59 -38.60
C LYS A 106 28.07 -5.20 -37.24
N PHE A 107 27.05 -5.46 -36.44
CA PHE A 107 27.18 -6.42 -35.35
C PHE A 107 27.44 -7.79 -35.98
N ASP A 108 28.55 -8.42 -35.59
CA ASP A 108 28.99 -9.72 -36.10
C ASP A 108 27.88 -10.76 -35.89
N GLU A 109 27.33 -11.29 -36.99
CA GLU A 109 26.18 -12.21 -37.03
C GLU A 109 26.41 -13.53 -36.29
N ASN A 110 27.64 -13.77 -35.82
CA ASN A 110 28.07 -15.00 -35.17
C ASN A 110 28.05 -14.97 -33.64
N VAL A 111 27.76 -13.84 -32.99
CA VAL A 111 27.99 -13.73 -31.52
C VAL A 111 26.81 -14.21 -30.68
N PHE A 112 25.60 -14.35 -31.23
CA PHE A 112 24.46 -14.94 -30.51
C PHE A 112 23.58 -15.80 -31.42
N PHE A 113 23.84 -17.11 -31.44
CA PHE A 113 23.10 -18.18 -32.15
C PHE A 113 21.58 -18.26 -31.89
N LEU A 114 21.03 -17.36 -31.08
CA LEU A 114 19.69 -17.38 -30.51
C LEU A 114 18.86 -16.11 -30.89
N ASP A 115 19.50 -15.09 -31.47
CA ASP A 115 18.90 -13.77 -31.68
C ASP A 115 18.53 -13.46 -33.15
N GLN A 116 18.84 -14.34 -34.10
CA GLN A 116 18.59 -14.09 -35.53
C GLN A 116 17.10 -13.89 -35.89
N GLU A 117 16.17 -14.31 -35.04
CA GLU A 117 14.72 -14.10 -35.20
C GLU A 117 14.03 -13.43 -33.99
N GLY A 118 14.80 -12.88 -33.04
CA GLY A 118 14.25 -12.34 -31.78
C GLY A 118 13.62 -13.41 -30.86
N VAL A 119 13.94 -14.68 -31.12
CA VAL A 119 13.37 -15.86 -30.44
C VAL A 119 13.92 -16.02 -29.01
N ALA A 120 15.13 -15.51 -28.73
CA ALA A 120 15.76 -15.58 -27.41
C ALA A 120 15.46 -14.43 -26.45
N ARG A 121 14.70 -13.41 -26.89
CA ARG A 121 14.30 -12.26 -26.05
C ARG A 121 13.72 -12.67 -24.68
N PRO A 122 12.83 -13.69 -24.59
CA PRO A 122 12.30 -14.17 -23.30
C PRO A 122 13.42 -14.61 -22.34
N ILE A 123 14.45 -15.30 -22.85
CA ILE A 123 15.56 -15.79 -22.05
C ILE A 123 16.46 -14.64 -21.60
N TYR A 124 16.77 -13.67 -22.46
CA TYR A 124 17.62 -12.53 -22.07
C TYR A 124 16.95 -11.66 -21.01
N VAL A 125 15.66 -11.35 -21.19
CA VAL A 125 14.91 -10.56 -20.20
C VAL A 125 14.80 -11.30 -18.87
N ALA A 126 14.54 -12.62 -18.90
CA ALA A 126 14.52 -13.45 -17.70
C ALA A 126 15.89 -13.48 -17.02
N THR A 127 16.97 -13.67 -17.78
CA THR A 127 18.34 -13.71 -17.25
C THR A 127 18.74 -12.36 -16.65
N PHE A 128 18.37 -11.25 -17.31
CA PHE A 128 18.58 -9.90 -16.79
C PHE A 128 17.86 -9.69 -15.47
N LEU A 129 16.57 -10.06 -15.37
CA LEU A 129 15.82 -9.97 -14.11
C LEU A 129 16.40 -10.86 -13.02
N VAL A 130 16.79 -12.10 -13.35
CA VAL A 130 17.42 -13.02 -12.40
C VAL A 130 18.74 -12.45 -11.89
N ALA A 131 19.57 -11.89 -12.77
CA ALA A 131 20.80 -11.21 -12.40
C ALA A 131 20.52 -9.99 -11.51
N LEU A 132 19.48 -9.20 -11.85
CA LEU A 132 19.07 -8.03 -11.09
C LEU A 132 18.56 -8.41 -9.69
N ILE A 133 17.80 -9.49 -9.54
CA ILE A 133 17.35 -10.01 -8.22
C ILE A 133 18.52 -10.54 -7.41
N SER A 134 19.50 -11.16 -8.08
CA SER A 134 20.63 -11.82 -7.43
C SER A 134 21.76 -10.86 -7.04
N ALA A 135 21.76 -9.63 -7.57
CA ALA A 135 22.82 -8.67 -7.32
C ALA A 135 22.76 -8.08 -5.91
N ASP A 136 23.91 -7.90 -5.26
CA ASP A 136 23.95 -7.38 -3.89
C ASP A 136 23.40 -5.94 -3.76
N PHE A 137 23.63 -5.10 -4.78
CA PHE A 137 23.18 -3.69 -4.74
C PHE A 137 21.66 -3.54 -4.80
N THR A 138 20.93 -4.55 -5.31
CA THR A 138 19.47 -4.53 -5.40
C THR A 138 18.78 -5.13 -4.19
N LYS A 139 19.52 -5.83 -3.30
CA LYS A 139 18.97 -6.43 -2.06
C LYS A 139 18.13 -5.45 -1.25
N ARG A 140 18.50 -4.17 -1.22
CA ARG A 140 17.73 -3.14 -0.52
C ARG A 140 16.34 -2.95 -1.15
N TYR A 141 16.26 -2.85 -2.48
CA TYR A 141 14.99 -2.73 -3.19
C TYR A 141 14.19 -4.02 -3.16
N GLU A 142 14.85 -5.17 -3.32
CA GLU A 142 14.23 -6.48 -3.22
C GLU A 142 13.62 -6.68 -1.82
N SER A 143 14.31 -6.27 -0.75
CA SER A 143 13.78 -6.35 0.61
C SER A 143 12.52 -5.50 0.79
N VAL A 144 12.40 -4.36 0.09
CA VAL A 144 11.18 -3.53 0.07
C VAL A 144 10.05 -4.25 -0.63
N VAL A 145 10.30 -4.86 -1.79
CA VAL A 145 9.29 -5.64 -2.53
C VAL A 145 8.84 -6.86 -1.73
N ARG A 146 9.77 -7.54 -1.04
CA ARG A 146 9.48 -8.68 -0.17
C ARG A 146 8.66 -8.26 1.04
N ARG A 147 9.06 -7.19 1.74
CA ARG A 147 8.28 -6.58 2.83
C ARG A 147 6.89 -6.17 2.37
N PHE A 148 6.76 -5.59 1.17
CA PHE A 148 5.46 -5.25 0.59
C PHE A 148 4.60 -6.50 0.36
N ALA A 149 5.17 -7.58 -0.17
CA ALA A 149 4.45 -8.83 -0.39
C ALA A 149 4.00 -9.48 0.92
N HIS A 150 4.84 -9.47 1.96
CA HIS A 150 4.47 -9.90 3.31
C HIS A 150 3.39 -9.01 3.93
N ALA A 151 3.53 -7.68 3.83
CA ALA A 151 2.54 -6.72 4.34
C ALA A 151 1.17 -6.98 3.70
N ARG A 152 1.14 -7.15 2.38
CA ARG A 152 -0.10 -7.45 1.66
C ARG A 152 -0.68 -8.81 1.99
N ALA A 153 0.16 -9.79 2.35
CA ALA A 153 -0.29 -11.07 2.86
C ALA A 153 -0.85 -11.00 4.29
N GLY A 154 -0.58 -9.90 5.00
CA GLY A 154 -1.06 -9.61 6.36
C GLY A 154 0.04 -9.60 7.42
N VAL A 155 1.31 -9.35 7.07
CA VAL A 155 2.46 -9.38 8.01
C VAL A 155 3.38 -8.19 7.71
N PRO A 156 3.55 -7.22 8.62
CA PRO A 156 3.18 -7.24 10.03
C PRO A 156 1.76 -6.74 10.34
N ASP A 157 0.99 -6.30 9.34
CA ASP A 157 -0.35 -5.71 9.50
C ASP A 157 -1.27 -6.55 10.39
N GLY A 158 -1.23 -7.88 10.26
CA GLY A 158 -1.98 -8.77 11.13
C GLY A 158 -1.60 -8.62 12.59
N ILE A 159 -0.30 -8.55 12.89
CA ILE A 159 0.25 -8.43 14.26
C ILE A 159 -0.14 -7.06 14.81
N TYR A 160 0.12 -5.98 14.07
CA TYR A 160 -0.24 -4.63 14.52
C TYR A 160 -1.75 -4.43 14.66
N ARG A 161 -2.56 -5.03 13.79
CA ARG A 161 -4.02 -4.95 13.87
C ARG A 161 -4.55 -5.68 15.09
N VAL A 162 -4.06 -6.88 15.38
CA VAL A 162 -4.43 -7.62 16.60
C VAL A 162 -3.98 -6.83 17.82
N ALA A 163 -2.74 -6.34 17.83
CA ALA A 163 -2.20 -5.53 18.92
C ALA A 163 -2.99 -4.25 19.17
N GLY A 164 -3.30 -3.47 18.14
CA GLY A 164 -4.06 -2.21 18.29
C GLY A 164 -5.51 -2.42 18.71
N ARG A 165 -6.09 -3.59 18.44
CA ARG A 165 -7.42 -3.95 18.98
C ARG A 165 -7.33 -4.40 20.43
N LEU A 166 -6.32 -5.22 20.72
CA LEU A 166 -6.02 -5.65 22.07
C LEU A 166 -5.78 -4.44 22.97
N GLU A 167 -4.99 -3.46 22.53
CA GLU A 167 -4.76 -2.21 23.28
C GLU A 167 -6.03 -1.41 23.55
N ARG A 168 -6.96 -1.32 22.57
CA ARG A 168 -8.25 -0.65 22.75
C ARG A 168 -9.09 -1.38 23.80
N PHE A 169 -9.20 -2.70 23.67
CA PHE A 169 -9.89 -3.52 24.67
C PHE A 169 -9.26 -3.32 26.07
N LEU A 170 -7.94 -3.40 26.17
CA LEU A 170 -7.19 -3.23 27.43
C LEU A 170 -7.17 -1.79 27.96
N ALA A 171 -7.66 -0.82 27.21
CA ALA A 171 -7.86 0.55 27.71
C ALA A 171 -9.19 0.66 28.47
N ASP A 172 -10.22 -0.04 28.00
CA ASP A 172 -11.57 -0.03 28.57
C ASP A 172 -11.77 -1.16 29.60
N TYR A 173 -10.92 -2.18 29.58
CA TYR A 173 -10.99 -3.31 30.49
C TYR A 173 -10.59 -2.91 31.92
N VAL A 174 -11.54 -3.04 32.85
CA VAL A 174 -11.31 -2.91 34.29
C VAL A 174 -11.41 -4.31 34.89
N PRO A 175 -10.31 -4.89 35.41
CA PRO A 175 -10.36 -6.20 36.05
C PRO A 175 -11.23 -6.15 37.32
N GLU A 176 -12.10 -7.15 37.51
CA GLU A 176 -12.89 -7.29 38.74
C GLU A 176 -12.02 -7.69 39.94
N ASP A 177 -10.99 -8.51 39.70
CA ASP A 177 -10.03 -8.96 40.70
C ASP A 177 -8.59 -8.58 40.34
N ASN A 178 -7.79 -8.25 41.36
CA ASN A 178 -6.36 -8.00 41.18
C ASN A 178 -5.65 -9.33 40.83
N GLY A 179 -4.90 -9.33 39.73
CA GLY A 179 -4.01 -10.43 39.38
C GLY A 179 -2.84 -10.59 40.36
N PRO A 180 -2.04 -11.66 40.23
CA PRO A 180 -0.94 -11.95 41.15
C PRO A 180 0.13 -10.85 41.17
N LEU A 181 0.54 -10.31 40.01
CA LEU A 181 1.56 -9.25 39.99
C LEU A 181 1.03 -7.94 40.57
N VAL A 182 -0.24 -7.62 40.33
CA VAL A 182 -0.88 -6.45 40.96
C VAL A 182 -0.95 -6.63 42.48
N THR A 183 -1.25 -7.83 42.95
CA THR A 183 -1.32 -8.15 44.39
C THR A 183 0.06 -8.08 45.05
N ASP A 184 1.10 -8.59 44.39
CA ASP A 184 2.48 -8.49 44.85
C ASP A 184 2.94 -7.03 44.94
N TYR A 185 2.60 -6.22 43.93
CA TYR A 185 2.88 -4.79 43.93
C TYR A 185 2.17 -4.04 45.06
N GLU A 186 0.87 -4.27 45.26
CA GLU A 186 0.11 -3.65 46.36
C GLU A 186 0.64 -4.09 47.73
N THR A 187 1.11 -5.33 47.86
CA THR A 187 1.74 -5.84 49.09
C THR A 187 3.09 -5.18 49.34
N ALA A 188 3.94 -5.08 48.32
CA ALA A 188 5.22 -4.39 48.40
C ALA A 188 5.01 -2.91 48.77
N LYS A 189 4.07 -2.24 48.10
CA LYS A 189 3.68 -0.85 48.36
C LYS A 189 3.21 -0.62 49.79
N ARG A 190 2.33 -1.48 50.33
CA ARG A 190 1.85 -1.37 51.72
C ARG A 190 2.94 -1.56 52.77
N SER A 191 4.00 -2.30 52.45
CA SER A 191 5.11 -2.50 53.38
C SER A 191 6.01 -1.27 53.52
N LEU A 192 5.89 -0.30 52.61
CA LEU A 192 6.64 0.96 52.61
C LEU A 192 5.89 2.04 53.41
N LYS A 193 6.40 2.38 54.60
CA LYS A 193 5.76 3.33 55.54
C LYS A 193 5.70 4.79 55.06
N GLU A 194 6.48 5.17 54.04
CA GLU A 194 6.56 6.52 53.47
C GLU A 194 6.58 6.46 51.93
N PHE A 195 5.49 5.98 51.33
CA PHE A 195 5.39 5.83 49.88
C PHE A 195 4.56 6.96 49.26
N GLU A 196 5.19 8.11 49.01
CA GLU A 196 4.59 9.19 48.21
C GLU A 196 4.88 8.95 46.72
N VAL A 197 3.99 8.18 46.07
CA VAL A 197 4.00 8.02 44.62
C VAL A 197 2.99 8.95 43.98
N ASN A 198 3.44 9.61 42.92
CA ASN A 198 2.56 10.33 42.00
C ASN A 198 1.43 9.39 41.55
N GLY A 199 0.17 9.76 41.82
CA GLY A 199 -0.98 8.92 41.50
C GLY A 199 -1.07 8.49 40.03
N GLN A 200 -0.46 9.26 39.11
CA GLN A 200 -0.36 8.86 37.70
C GLN A 200 0.57 7.66 37.46
N ASP A 201 1.71 7.60 38.15
CA ASP A 201 2.68 6.50 37.99
C ASP A 201 2.15 5.21 38.63
N ASP A 202 1.47 5.33 39.78
CA ASP A 202 0.82 4.20 40.46
C ASP A 202 -0.25 3.56 39.57
N GLU A 203 -1.13 4.37 38.99
CA GLU A 203 -2.19 3.91 38.09
C GLU A 203 -1.59 3.27 36.82
N ARG A 204 -0.51 3.84 36.28
CA ARG A 204 0.18 3.30 35.11
C ARG A 204 0.82 1.94 35.40
N ILE A 205 1.45 1.77 36.56
CA ILE A 205 2.03 0.49 37.01
C ILE A 205 0.91 -0.54 37.16
N ARG A 206 -0.17 -0.23 37.89
CA ARG A 206 -1.31 -1.14 38.09
C ARG A 206 -1.92 -1.60 36.78
N ARG A 207 -2.17 -0.69 35.84
CA ARG A 207 -2.69 -1.04 34.50
C ARG A 207 -1.73 -1.95 33.75
N SER A 208 -0.43 -1.65 33.76
CA SER A 208 0.57 -2.44 33.04
C SER A 208 0.70 -3.85 33.63
N LEU A 209 0.73 -3.97 34.97
CA LEU A 209 0.77 -5.27 35.65
C LEU A 209 -0.52 -6.08 35.44
N SER A 210 -1.69 -5.44 35.48
CA SER A 210 -2.96 -6.11 35.16
C SER A 210 -2.99 -6.66 33.73
N ARG A 211 -2.48 -5.91 32.76
CA ARG A 211 -2.33 -6.39 31.38
C ARG A 211 -1.39 -7.58 31.29
N ILE A 212 -0.29 -7.57 32.04
CA ILE A 212 0.65 -8.70 32.11
C ILE A 212 -0.05 -9.92 32.73
N ASP A 213 -0.80 -9.76 33.81
CA ASP A 213 -1.53 -10.85 34.47
C ASP A 213 -2.62 -11.46 33.58
N LEU A 214 -3.29 -10.64 32.76
CA LEU A 214 -4.31 -11.10 31.81
C LEU A 214 -3.69 -11.85 30.63
N LEU A 215 -2.71 -11.23 29.95
CA LEU A 215 -2.11 -11.80 28.73
C LEU A 215 -1.13 -12.93 29.02
N GLY A 216 -0.42 -12.86 30.14
CA GLY A 216 0.56 -13.86 30.57
C GLY A 216 -0.05 -15.25 30.73
N ARG A 217 -1.34 -15.34 31.12
CA ARG A 217 -2.07 -16.62 31.25
C ARG A 217 -2.18 -17.42 29.96
N VAL A 218 -2.14 -16.73 28.82
CA VAL A 218 -2.36 -17.30 27.50
C VAL A 218 -1.07 -17.30 26.67
N ALA A 219 -0.17 -16.36 26.93
CA ALA A 219 1.06 -16.20 26.17
C ALA A 219 2.29 -16.94 26.73
N VAL A 220 2.30 -17.31 28.03
CA VAL A 220 3.48 -17.90 28.70
C VAL A 220 3.14 -19.25 29.35
N SER A 221 3.99 -20.26 29.15
CA SER A 221 3.77 -21.65 29.58
C SER A 221 4.34 -22.00 30.98
N GLU A 222 4.61 -21.01 31.84
CA GLU A 222 5.34 -21.24 33.09
C GLU A 222 4.41 -21.73 34.23
N GLY A 223 4.20 -23.05 34.35
CA GLY A 223 3.59 -23.73 35.51
C GLY A 223 2.12 -24.15 35.37
N ASP A 224 1.66 -25.06 36.24
CA ASP A 224 0.31 -25.70 36.26
C ASP A 224 -0.90 -24.73 36.24
N GLN A 225 -0.69 -23.42 36.36
CA GLN A 225 -1.74 -22.38 36.39
C GLN A 225 -1.85 -21.52 35.12
N TYR A 226 -0.92 -21.64 34.17
CA TYR A 226 -0.90 -20.84 32.94
C TYR A 226 -0.92 -21.76 31.71
N SER A 227 -1.90 -21.53 30.83
CA SER A 227 -2.63 -22.59 30.12
C SER A 227 -1.86 -23.46 29.13
N THR A 228 -2.27 -24.73 29.04
CA THR A 228 -1.84 -25.78 28.10
C THR A 228 -2.47 -25.67 26.70
N THR A 229 -3.39 -24.71 26.48
CA THR A 229 -4.32 -24.73 25.35
C THR A 229 -3.75 -24.17 24.04
N TRP A 230 -2.86 -23.17 24.10
CA TRP A 230 -2.17 -22.62 22.91
C TRP A 230 -0.81 -23.27 22.63
N THR A 231 -0.26 -23.93 23.64
CA THR A 231 1.05 -24.61 23.64
C THR A 231 1.02 -25.88 22.78
N LEU A 232 -0.06 -26.64 22.76
CA LEU A 232 -0.08 -27.96 22.08
C LEU A 232 0.15 -27.93 20.56
N ASN A 233 -0.06 -26.79 19.88
CA ASN A 233 -0.07 -26.78 18.41
C ASN A 233 1.20 -26.26 17.71
N ASN A 234 2.14 -25.54 18.36
CA ASN A 234 3.30 -24.96 17.63
C ASN A 234 4.56 -24.59 18.47
N ILE A 235 4.74 -25.12 19.70
CA ILE A 235 5.82 -24.72 20.63
C ILE A 235 7.21 -24.58 19.99
N ARG A 236 7.65 -25.53 19.14
CA ARG A 236 9.06 -25.58 18.71
C ARG A 236 9.59 -24.32 18.01
N GLU A 237 8.73 -23.56 17.33
CA GLU A 237 9.15 -22.37 16.58
C GLU A 237 9.02 -21.06 17.37
N THR A 238 8.26 -21.07 18.48
CA THR A 238 8.07 -19.90 19.37
C THR A 238 8.67 -20.11 20.76
N GLU A 239 9.27 -21.27 21.02
CA GLU A 239 9.91 -21.63 22.30
C GLU A 239 11.00 -20.63 22.69
N ALA A 240 11.77 -20.13 21.72
CA ALA A 240 12.76 -19.09 21.96
C ALA A 240 12.14 -17.78 22.48
N LEU A 241 10.97 -17.40 21.93
CA LEU A 241 10.24 -16.19 22.36
C LEU A 241 9.58 -16.38 23.73
N ASP A 242 9.07 -17.57 24.02
CA ASP A 242 8.52 -17.90 25.34
C ASP A 242 9.63 -17.90 26.41
N GLN A 243 10.79 -18.50 26.13
CA GLN A 243 11.95 -18.47 27.02
C GLN A 243 12.49 -17.06 27.24
N GLU A 244 12.60 -16.24 26.18
CA GLU A 244 12.98 -14.84 26.30
C GLU A 244 11.97 -14.07 27.17
N GLN A 245 10.68 -14.33 26.99
CA GLN A 245 9.63 -13.68 27.77
C GLN A 245 9.68 -14.06 29.26
N ILE A 246 9.93 -15.33 29.59
CA ILE A 246 10.15 -15.80 30.97
C ILE A 246 11.37 -15.09 31.58
N GLN A 247 12.47 -15.00 30.82
CA GLN A 247 13.69 -14.28 31.25
C GLN A 247 13.43 -12.79 31.49
N LEU A 248 12.49 -12.18 30.77
CA LEU A 248 12.10 -10.77 30.96
C LEU A 248 11.12 -10.57 32.13
N LEU A 249 10.29 -11.56 32.47
CA LEU A 249 9.36 -11.50 33.61
C LEU A 249 10.05 -11.64 34.97
N GLN A 250 11.11 -12.44 35.06
CA GLN A 250 11.86 -12.66 36.32
C GLN A 250 12.45 -11.35 36.91
N PRO A 251 13.13 -10.49 36.13
CA PRO A 251 13.56 -9.17 36.58
C PRO A 251 12.42 -8.29 37.07
N LEU A 252 11.25 -8.34 36.44
CA LEU A 252 10.09 -7.55 36.87
C LEU A 252 9.60 -7.99 38.25
N LYS A 253 9.45 -9.30 38.48
CA LYS A 253 9.10 -9.86 39.80
C LYS A 253 10.13 -9.45 40.86
N SER A 254 11.42 -9.50 40.53
CA SER A 254 12.49 -9.06 41.44
C SER A 254 12.41 -7.55 41.75
N LYS A 255 12.07 -6.70 40.77
CA LYS A 255 11.89 -5.25 40.96
C LYS A 255 10.67 -4.92 41.81
N ILE A 256 9.59 -5.70 41.71
CA ILE A 256 8.42 -5.57 42.58
C ILE A 256 8.80 -5.95 44.02
N ALA A 257 9.50 -7.07 44.22
CA ALA A 257 9.92 -7.52 45.54
C ALA A 257 10.95 -6.58 46.20
N ALA A 258 11.81 -5.95 45.40
CA ALA A 258 12.83 -5.00 45.84
C ALA A 258 12.38 -3.53 45.71
N LEU A 259 11.08 -3.26 45.70
CA LEU A 259 10.54 -1.91 45.54
C LEU A 259 11.04 -0.98 46.67
N GLU A 260 11.72 0.10 46.29
CA GLU A 260 12.17 1.13 47.22
C GLU A 260 11.21 2.34 47.18
N PRO A 261 11.07 3.12 48.26
CA PRO A 261 10.23 4.32 48.30
C PRO A 261 10.81 5.51 47.53
N ARG A 262 11.79 5.27 46.65
CA ARG A 262 12.45 6.31 45.83
C ARG A 262 11.71 6.50 44.51
N THR A 263 11.51 7.75 44.11
CA THR A 263 10.84 8.11 42.84
C THR A 263 11.47 7.45 41.62
N GLU A 264 12.79 7.27 41.59
CA GLU A 264 13.47 6.60 40.47
C GLU A 264 13.15 5.09 40.41
N SER A 265 13.05 4.40 41.55
CA SER A 265 12.68 2.97 41.62
C SER A 265 11.28 2.74 41.05
N VAL A 266 10.34 3.63 41.37
CA VAL A 266 8.97 3.61 40.87
C VAL A 266 8.92 3.92 39.37
N ARG A 267 9.71 4.89 38.91
CA ARG A 267 9.80 5.23 37.47
C ARG A 267 10.40 4.09 36.66
N GLU A 268 11.43 3.43 37.18
CA GLU A 268 12.02 2.23 36.57
C GLU A 268 11.03 1.07 36.52
N LEU A 269 10.26 0.82 37.59
CA LEU A 269 9.22 -0.20 37.60
C LEU A 269 8.11 0.12 36.60
N SER A 270 7.69 1.38 36.50
CA SER A 270 6.71 1.87 35.53
C SER A 270 7.18 1.66 34.08
N ALA A 271 8.44 1.99 33.79
CA ALA A 271 9.03 1.76 32.48
C ALA A 271 9.17 0.27 32.16
N ALA A 272 9.64 -0.55 33.11
CA ALA A 272 9.81 -1.99 32.93
C ALA A 272 8.47 -2.71 32.74
N SER A 273 7.46 -2.41 33.56
CA SER A 273 6.11 -2.98 33.44
C SER A 273 5.43 -2.55 32.14
N SER A 274 5.57 -1.29 31.71
CA SER A 274 5.03 -0.82 30.42
C SER A 274 5.67 -1.58 29.25
N ALA A 275 7.01 -1.69 29.22
CA ALA A 275 7.73 -2.41 28.17
C ALA A 275 7.35 -3.89 28.12
N GLN A 276 7.14 -4.51 29.28
CA GLN A 276 6.76 -5.92 29.36
C GLN A 276 5.32 -6.17 28.90
N ALA A 277 4.40 -5.25 29.22
CA ALA A 277 3.03 -5.29 28.72
C ALA A 277 3.00 -5.17 27.18
N GLU A 278 3.80 -4.25 26.61
CA GLU A 278 3.93 -4.11 25.14
C GLU A 278 4.49 -5.38 24.49
N ASN A 279 5.53 -5.99 25.06
CA ASN A 279 6.08 -7.26 24.56
C ASN A 279 5.04 -8.39 24.59
N LEU A 280 4.22 -8.50 25.65
CA LEU A 280 3.15 -9.50 25.73
C LEU A 280 2.05 -9.27 24.69
N ILE A 281 1.70 -8.02 24.41
CA ILE A 281 0.75 -7.68 23.35
C ILE A 281 1.29 -8.17 22.00
N GLY A 282 2.58 -7.95 21.71
CA GLY A 282 3.24 -8.44 20.51
C GLY A 282 3.22 -9.97 20.42
N LEU A 283 3.64 -10.66 21.48
CA LEU A 283 3.69 -12.13 21.54
C LEU A 283 2.29 -12.74 21.39
N PHE A 284 1.29 -12.23 22.12
CA PHE A 284 -0.10 -12.65 22.00
C PHE A 284 -0.60 -12.48 20.57
N SER A 285 -0.29 -11.36 19.92
CA SER A 285 -0.70 -11.09 18.55
C SER A 285 -0.13 -12.10 17.55
N VAL A 286 1.13 -12.50 17.74
CA VAL A 286 1.78 -13.56 16.93
C VAL A 286 1.08 -14.90 17.14
N LEU A 287 0.88 -15.30 18.39
CA LEU A 287 0.23 -16.57 18.73
C LEU A 287 -1.20 -16.64 18.20
N PHE A 288 -1.96 -15.54 18.33
CA PHE A 288 -3.32 -15.41 17.81
C PHE A 288 -3.39 -15.64 16.30
N ILE A 289 -2.48 -15.04 15.53
CA ILE A 289 -2.44 -15.17 14.06
C ILE A 289 -2.03 -16.57 13.64
N LYS A 290 -1.07 -17.18 14.35
CA LYS A 290 -0.54 -18.49 14.02
C LYS A 290 -1.57 -19.60 14.27
N ASN A 291 -2.29 -19.53 15.39
CA ASN A 291 -3.19 -20.59 15.83
C ASN A 291 -4.59 -20.54 15.19
N GLY A 292 -4.90 -19.53 14.37
CA GLY A 292 -6.13 -19.53 13.58
C GLY A 292 -7.41 -19.51 14.42
N SER A 293 -7.35 -18.93 15.62
CA SER A 293 -8.52 -18.65 16.47
C SER A 293 -9.28 -19.86 17.04
N PRO A 294 -8.70 -20.64 17.99
CA PRO A 294 -9.49 -21.56 18.80
C PRO A 294 -10.10 -20.80 19.99
N VAL A 295 -11.35 -20.34 19.84
CA VAL A 295 -12.13 -19.71 20.93
C VAL A 295 -12.56 -20.74 21.98
N ALA A 296 -12.73 -21.99 21.57
CA ALA A 296 -13.54 -22.98 22.28
C ALA A 296 -13.03 -23.39 23.67
N GLU A 297 -11.80 -23.01 24.07
CA GLU A 297 -11.18 -23.49 25.32
C GLU A 297 -10.38 -22.40 26.07
N LEU A 298 -10.56 -21.12 25.75
CA LEU A 298 -9.87 -20.04 26.47
C LEU A 298 -10.61 -19.66 27.77
N PRO A 299 -9.91 -19.46 28.89
CA PRO A 299 -10.53 -18.99 30.12
C PRO A 299 -10.96 -17.52 30.00
N GLU A 300 -12.11 -17.17 30.57
CA GLU A 300 -12.48 -15.76 30.78
C GLU A 300 -11.45 -15.07 31.70
N PRO A 301 -11.09 -13.80 31.46
CA PRO A 301 -11.68 -12.85 30.50
C PRO A 301 -11.10 -12.95 29.08
N THR A 302 -10.19 -13.89 28.81
CA THR A 302 -9.42 -13.92 27.56
C THR A 302 -10.25 -14.41 26.38
N ALA A 303 -11.28 -15.21 26.63
CA ALA A 303 -12.27 -15.57 25.61
C ALA A 303 -12.99 -14.33 25.05
N SER A 304 -13.45 -13.43 25.93
CA SER A 304 -14.08 -12.16 25.51
C SER A 304 -13.15 -11.27 24.67
N VAL A 305 -11.85 -11.21 25.01
CA VAL A 305 -10.80 -10.50 24.24
C VAL A 305 -10.72 -11.06 22.82
N VAL A 306 -10.64 -12.39 22.71
CA VAL A 306 -10.52 -13.09 21.44
C VAL A 306 -11.79 -12.94 20.59
N GLU A 307 -12.96 -13.02 21.20
CA GLU A 307 -14.25 -12.81 20.54
C GLU A 307 -14.41 -11.37 20.02
N ASP A 308 -14.03 -10.35 20.80
CA ASP A 308 -14.07 -8.94 20.35
C ASP A 308 -13.12 -8.69 19.18
N ILE A 309 -11.91 -9.29 19.24
CA ILE A 309 -10.95 -9.22 18.13
C ILE A 309 -11.53 -9.87 16.87
N GLN A 310 -12.20 -11.03 16.98
CA GLN A 310 -12.77 -11.79 15.86
C GLN A 310 -14.02 -11.16 15.23
N THR A 311 -14.98 -10.72 16.04
CA THR A 311 -16.24 -10.16 15.56
C THR A 311 -16.01 -8.86 14.79
N LYS A 312 -15.02 -8.06 15.20
CA LYS A 312 -14.63 -6.81 14.52
C LYS A 312 -13.63 -7.02 13.36
N LEU A 313 -13.12 -8.24 13.10
CA LEU A 313 -11.94 -8.52 12.23
C LEU A 313 -12.14 -8.33 10.73
N ARG A 314 -13.37 -8.11 10.27
CA ARG A 314 -13.63 -7.73 8.89
C ARG A 314 -13.37 -6.24 8.68
N ASP A 315 -12.16 -5.92 8.20
CA ASP A 315 -11.82 -4.60 7.66
C ASP A 315 -12.62 -4.35 6.38
N TYR A 316 -13.88 -3.95 6.52
CA TYR A 316 -14.73 -3.54 5.40
C TYR A 316 -14.19 -2.28 4.71
N HIS A 317 -13.40 -1.46 5.40
CA HIS A 317 -12.86 -0.21 4.86
C HIS A 317 -12.14 -0.39 3.53
N SER A 318 -11.17 -1.31 3.41
CA SER A 318 -10.43 -1.51 2.15
C SER A 318 -11.32 -1.97 0.98
N LEU A 319 -12.35 -2.78 1.27
CA LEU A 319 -13.33 -3.24 0.27
C LEU A 319 -14.27 -2.11 -0.11
N VAL A 320 -14.75 -1.33 0.86
CA VAL A 320 -15.62 -0.18 0.64
C VAL A 320 -14.87 0.92 -0.12
N TYR A 321 -13.60 1.16 0.16
CA TYR A 321 -12.75 2.08 -0.60
C TYR A 321 -12.56 1.63 -2.05
N PHE A 322 -12.30 0.34 -2.27
CA PHE A 322 -12.21 -0.23 -3.61
C PHE A 322 -13.55 -0.10 -4.35
N CYS A 323 -14.67 -0.44 -3.72
CA CYS A 323 -16.00 -0.29 -4.28
C CYS A 323 -16.36 1.17 -4.56
N ALA A 324 -15.98 2.11 -3.69
CA ALA A 324 -16.18 3.54 -3.89
C ALA A 324 -15.37 4.06 -5.07
N ALA A 325 -14.12 3.62 -5.22
CA ALA A 325 -13.28 3.96 -6.36
C ALA A 325 -13.87 3.40 -7.67
N VAL A 326 -14.31 2.14 -7.68
CA VAL A 326 -14.99 1.53 -8.85
C VAL A 326 -16.29 2.26 -9.18
N LEU A 327 -17.12 2.56 -8.17
CA LEU A 327 -18.39 3.27 -8.35
C LEU A 327 -18.18 4.68 -8.89
N SER A 328 -17.18 5.42 -8.38
CA SER A 328 -16.81 6.75 -8.86
C SER A 328 -16.52 6.75 -10.36
N LEU A 329 -15.87 5.69 -10.83
CA LEU A 329 -15.48 5.54 -12.23
C LEU A 329 -16.63 5.08 -13.10
N MET A 330 -17.53 4.22 -12.59
CA MET A 330 -18.77 3.89 -13.29
C MET A 330 -19.69 5.11 -13.45
N LEU A 331 -19.65 6.06 -12.51
CA LEU A 331 -20.44 7.29 -12.55
C LEU A 331 -19.80 8.41 -13.39
N SER A 332 -18.47 8.40 -13.54
CA SER A 332 -17.73 9.42 -14.30
C SER A 332 -18.10 9.46 -15.80
N TYR A 333 -18.27 8.29 -16.43
CA TYR A 333 -18.60 8.20 -17.85
C TYR A 333 -20.04 8.67 -18.15
N PRO A 334 -21.09 8.23 -17.42
CA PRO A 334 -22.44 8.77 -17.53
C PRO A 334 -22.53 10.26 -17.22
N ALA A 335 -21.76 10.76 -16.24
CA ALA A 335 -21.75 12.19 -15.91
C ALA A 335 -21.18 13.04 -17.05
N LEU A 336 -20.11 12.58 -17.70
CA LEU A 336 -19.55 13.23 -18.89
C LEU A 336 -20.47 13.13 -20.10
N LEU A 337 -21.18 12.01 -20.27
CA LEU A 337 -22.21 11.86 -21.29
C LEU A 337 -23.39 12.81 -21.05
N LEU A 338 -23.84 12.94 -19.81
CA LEU A 338 -24.91 13.87 -19.42
C LEU A 338 -24.47 15.32 -19.66
N LEU A 339 -23.24 15.67 -19.29
CA LEU A 339 -22.67 16.99 -19.58
C LEU A 339 -22.65 17.28 -21.09
N HIS A 340 -22.25 16.30 -21.90
CA HIS A 340 -22.31 16.42 -23.37
C HIS A 340 -23.74 16.67 -23.87
N VAL A 341 -24.73 15.92 -23.37
CA VAL A 341 -26.14 16.11 -23.72
C VAL A 341 -26.63 17.50 -23.29
N LEU A 342 -26.28 17.97 -22.09
CA LEU A 342 -26.68 19.27 -21.58
C LEU A 342 -26.06 20.43 -22.37
N LEU A 343 -24.79 20.31 -22.77
CA LEU A 343 -24.08 21.32 -23.56
C LEU A 343 -24.61 21.40 -25.00
N THR A 344 -25.04 20.27 -25.59
CA THR A 344 -25.55 20.21 -26.97
C THR A 344 -27.05 20.50 -27.09
N SER A 345 -27.82 20.33 -26.02
CA SER A 345 -29.28 20.52 -26.00
C SER A 345 -29.73 21.94 -25.64
N SER A 346 -28.82 22.85 -25.28
CA SER A 346 -29.14 24.23 -24.87
C SER A 346 -28.88 25.24 -26.00
N PRO A 347 -29.85 25.54 -26.88
CA PRO A 347 -29.67 26.48 -27.99
C PRO A 347 -29.40 27.93 -27.53
N SER A 348 -29.74 28.29 -26.29
CA SER A 348 -29.48 29.62 -25.73
C SER A 348 -28.04 29.81 -25.25
N ALA A 349 -27.34 28.73 -24.86
CA ALA A 349 -25.93 28.79 -24.50
C ALA A 349 -25.03 29.02 -25.72
N CYS A 350 -25.48 28.61 -26.91
CA CYS A 350 -24.76 28.76 -28.19
C CYS A 350 -24.66 30.22 -28.68
N ASN A 351 -25.46 31.13 -28.13
CA ASN A 351 -25.54 32.53 -28.59
C ASN A 351 -24.52 33.46 -27.92
N TYR A 352 -23.70 32.96 -26.98
CA TYR A 352 -22.66 33.76 -26.32
C TYR A 352 -21.38 33.81 -27.17
N GLU A 353 -20.89 35.01 -27.46
CA GLU A 353 -19.59 35.21 -28.10
C GLU A 353 -18.43 34.79 -27.17
N GLY A 354 -17.36 34.22 -27.73
CA GLY A 354 -16.16 33.80 -27.00
C GLY A 354 -16.11 32.29 -26.72
N TRP A 355 -15.28 31.87 -25.75
CA TRP A 355 -14.98 30.46 -25.47
C TRP A 355 -16.20 29.60 -25.09
N VAL A 356 -17.29 30.24 -24.64
CA VAL A 356 -18.57 29.57 -24.33
C VAL A 356 -19.22 28.99 -25.60
N SER A 357 -19.12 29.68 -26.74
CA SER A 357 -19.58 29.16 -28.04
C SER A 357 -18.86 27.88 -28.46
N SER A 358 -17.57 27.74 -28.10
CA SER A 358 -16.79 26.54 -28.39
C SER A 358 -17.34 25.30 -27.66
N LEU A 359 -17.91 25.46 -26.46
CA LEU A 359 -18.50 24.34 -25.69
C LEU A 359 -19.75 23.77 -26.37
N CYS A 360 -20.46 24.61 -27.13
CA CYS A 360 -21.67 24.24 -27.86
C CYS A 360 -21.40 23.71 -29.27
N ASN A 361 -20.15 23.75 -29.74
CA ASN A 361 -19.79 23.19 -31.04
C ASN A 361 -19.92 21.65 -30.98
N HIS A 362 -20.69 21.07 -31.91
CA HIS A 362 -20.87 19.63 -31.99
C HIS A 362 -19.54 18.88 -32.14
N ASP A 363 -18.56 19.44 -32.87
CA ASP A 363 -17.23 18.85 -33.04
C ASP A 363 -16.42 18.87 -31.75
N PHE A 364 -16.54 19.94 -30.97
CA PHE A 364 -15.93 20.01 -29.63
C PHE A 364 -16.53 18.94 -28.71
N ALA A 365 -17.86 18.87 -28.67
CA ALA A 365 -18.60 17.95 -27.83
C ALA A 365 -18.29 16.48 -28.20
N ARG A 366 -18.21 16.18 -29.50
CA ARG A 366 -17.78 14.87 -30.01
C ARG A 366 -16.32 14.58 -29.63
N GLY A 367 -15.43 15.56 -29.76
CA GLY A 367 -14.04 15.44 -29.33
C GLY A 367 -13.90 15.14 -27.84
N VAL A 368 -14.71 15.76 -26.97
CA VAL A 368 -14.77 15.45 -25.53
C VAL A 368 -15.14 13.98 -25.31
N LEU A 369 -16.15 13.47 -26.02
CA LEU A 369 -16.61 12.08 -25.90
C LEU A 369 -15.58 11.06 -26.40
N GLU A 370 -14.94 11.33 -27.54
CA GLU A 370 -13.87 10.48 -28.10
C GLU A 370 -12.65 10.45 -27.17
N LEU A 371 -12.25 11.61 -26.63
CA LEU A 371 -11.16 11.71 -25.68
C LEU A 371 -11.51 11.01 -24.35
N THR A 372 -12.73 11.20 -23.85
CA THR A 372 -13.23 10.52 -22.64
C THR A 372 -13.18 9.02 -22.82
N THR A 373 -13.75 8.49 -23.91
CA THR A 373 -13.78 7.05 -24.20
C THR A 373 -12.38 6.46 -24.32
N SER A 374 -11.47 7.15 -25.03
CA SER A 374 -10.11 6.65 -25.24
C SER A 374 -9.23 6.72 -23.99
N ARG A 375 -9.45 7.68 -23.08
CA ARG A 375 -8.63 7.89 -21.88
C ARG A 375 -9.23 7.37 -20.57
N TRP A 376 -10.52 7.02 -20.57
CA TRP A 376 -11.26 6.54 -19.39
C TRP A 376 -10.51 5.42 -18.65
N LEU A 377 -10.08 4.38 -19.36
CA LEU A 377 -9.37 3.26 -18.74
C LEU A 377 -7.99 3.66 -18.20
N SER A 378 -7.28 4.57 -18.86
CA SER A 378 -5.96 5.04 -18.39
C SER A 378 -6.08 5.82 -17.09
N TYR A 379 -7.04 6.75 -17.02
CA TYR A 379 -7.30 7.52 -15.80
C TYR A 379 -7.89 6.64 -14.69
N PHE A 380 -8.72 5.65 -15.04
CA PHE A 380 -9.22 4.62 -14.11
C PHE A 380 -8.07 3.92 -13.39
N VAL A 381 -7.14 3.37 -14.17
CA VAL A 381 -5.98 2.64 -13.63
C VAL A 381 -5.12 3.57 -12.78
N LEU A 382 -4.87 4.80 -13.25
CA LEU A 382 -4.05 5.78 -12.53
C LEU A 382 -4.65 6.15 -11.16
N PHE A 383 -5.93 6.52 -11.10
CA PHE A 383 -6.56 6.97 -9.86
C PHE A 383 -6.81 5.82 -8.87
N ILE A 384 -7.20 4.63 -9.35
CA ILE A 384 -7.36 3.47 -8.46
C ILE A 384 -6.02 3.06 -7.88
N LEU A 385 -4.98 2.91 -8.69
CA LEU A 385 -3.68 2.47 -8.19
C LEU A 385 -3.09 3.50 -7.24
N SER A 386 -3.13 4.79 -7.58
CA SER A 386 -2.63 5.84 -6.69
C SER A 386 -3.36 5.87 -5.35
N GLY A 387 -4.69 5.86 -5.35
CA GLY A 387 -5.48 5.81 -4.12
C GLY A 387 -5.27 4.52 -3.33
N PHE A 388 -5.23 3.37 -4.02
CA PHE A 388 -4.98 2.08 -3.40
C PHE A 388 -3.61 2.04 -2.72
N PHE A 389 -2.54 2.42 -3.41
CA PHE A 389 -1.20 2.40 -2.83
C PHE A 389 -1.05 3.43 -1.70
N ALA A 390 -1.61 4.63 -1.86
CA ALA A 390 -1.60 5.64 -0.81
C ALA A 390 -2.32 5.16 0.47
N LEU A 391 -3.50 4.55 0.33
CA LEU A 391 -4.25 4.00 1.46
C LEU A 391 -3.55 2.85 2.16
N ASN A 392 -2.99 1.90 1.39
CA ASN A 392 -2.27 0.78 2.00
C ASN A 392 -1.01 1.27 2.72
N ALA A 393 -0.27 2.21 2.12
CA ALA A 393 0.89 2.81 2.77
C ALA A 393 0.51 3.59 4.04
N ARG A 394 -0.60 4.34 4.01
CA ARG A 394 -1.14 5.03 5.20
C ARG A 394 -1.52 4.04 6.27
N LYS A 395 -2.26 2.99 5.91
CA LYS A 395 -2.68 1.93 6.84
C LYS A 395 -1.47 1.30 7.53
N LEU A 396 -0.44 0.94 6.77
CA LEU A 396 0.80 0.38 7.31
C LEU A 396 1.50 1.34 8.28
N GLN A 397 1.58 2.64 7.95
CA GLN A 397 2.18 3.64 8.84
C GLN A 397 1.33 3.88 10.09
N TRP A 398 0.00 3.88 9.95
CA TRP A 398 -0.93 4.00 11.07
C TRP A 398 -0.80 2.82 12.03
N GLU A 399 -0.82 1.60 11.49
CA GLU A 399 -0.70 0.37 12.26
C GLU A 399 0.67 0.24 12.95
N SER A 400 1.75 0.71 12.32
CA SER A 400 3.08 0.76 12.94
C SER A 400 3.26 1.90 13.96
N GLY A 401 2.28 2.80 14.10
CA GLY A 401 2.39 3.97 14.98
C GLY A 401 3.33 5.07 14.47
N THR A 402 3.78 4.97 13.22
CA THR A 402 4.68 5.95 12.59
C THR A 402 3.92 7.05 11.84
N TRP A 403 2.61 6.89 11.65
CA TRP A 403 1.77 7.90 11.01
C TRP A 403 1.53 9.09 11.94
N GLU A 404 2.18 10.20 11.61
CA GLU A 404 1.85 11.50 12.16
C GLU A 404 0.73 12.11 11.30
N GLY A 405 -0.52 11.74 11.57
CA GLY A 405 -1.66 12.32 10.86
C GLY A 405 -1.75 13.85 11.00
N LEU A 406 -2.52 14.49 10.13
CA LEU A 406 -2.72 15.95 10.14
C LEU A 406 -3.33 16.44 11.48
N LYS A 407 -2.49 16.94 12.39
CA LYS A 407 -2.92 17.57 13.65
C LYS A 407 -3.25 19.04 13.43
N VAL A 408 -4.54 19.40 13.48
CA VAL A 408 -4.99 20.78 13.21
C VAL A 408 -4.68 21.77 14.35
N ASN A 409 -4.34 21.29 15.55
CA ASN A 409 -4.08 22.14 16.72
C ASN A 409 -2.68 22.79 16.78
N GLY A 410 -1.98 22.91 15.64
CA GLY A 410 -0.86 23.86 15.44
C GLY A 410 0.45 23.63 16.23
N LYS A 411 0.55 22.62 17.10
CA LYS A 411 1.74 22.37 17.94
C LYS A 411 2.61 21.18 17.50
N GLY A 412 2.35 20.60 16.33
CA GLY A 412 3.17 19.51 15.76
C GLY A 412 4.00 20.00 14.58
N LYS A 413 5.18 19.38 14.35
CA LYS A 413 5.85 19.47 13.04
C LYS A 413 4.83 18.96 12.00
N GLY A 414 4.61 19.72 10.93
CA GLY A 414 3.63 19.36 9.91
C GLY A 414 3.93 17.98 9.31
N PRO A 415 2.92 17.21 8.86
CA PRO A 415 3.07 15.82 8.46
C PRO A 415 3.79 15.62 7.12
N ILE A 416 4.48 16.66 6.63
CA ILE A 416 5.10 16.72 5.30
C ILE A 416 6.05 15.54 5.08
N HIS A 417 6.83 15.16 6.10
CA HIS A 417 7.75 14.01 5.98
C HIS A 417 7.02 12.67 5.87
N GLY A 418 5.95 12.46 6.64
CA GLY A 418 5.12 11.24 6.55
C GLY A 418 4.44 11.13 5.18
N TYR A 419 3.87 12.24 4.69
CA TYR A 419 3.24 12.32 3.38
C TYR A 419 4.25 12.08 2.25
N ALA A 420 5.41 12.75 2.28
CA ALA A 420 6.46 12.57 1.27
C ALA A 420 6.97 11.11 1.24
N GLY A 421 7.10 10.47 2.41
CA GLY A 421 7.51 9.07 2.54
C GLY A 421 6.53 8.07 1.90
N ILE A 422 5.24 8.41 1.83
CA ILE A 422 4.23 7.60 1.13
C ILE A 422 4.13 7.98 -0.35
N VAL A 423 3.98 9.28 -0.61
CA VAL A 423 3.57 9.79 -1.91
C VAL A 423 4.65 9.56 -2.96
N LEU A 424 5.94 9.72 -2.64
CA LEU A 424 7.03 9.51 -3.61
C LEU A 424 7.08 8.06 -4.16
N PRO A 425 7.05 7.01 -3.32
CA PRO A 425 6.89 5.63 -3.80
C PRO A 425 5.62 5.41 -4.64
N VAL A 426 4.48 5.99 -4.22
CA VAL A 426 3.21 5.87 -4.97
C VAL A 426 3.32 6.50 -6.36
N VAL A 427 3.95 7.68 -6.45
CA VAL A 427 4.23 8.37 -7.71
C VAL A 427 5.11 7.53 -8.62
N PHE A 428 6.19 6.96 -8.07
CA PHE A 428 7.08 6.11 -8.84
C PHE A 428 6.37 4.86 -9.37
N LEU A 429 5.65 4.14 -8.49
CA LEU A 429 5.00 2.88 -8.84
C LEU A 429 3.80 3.07 -9.78
N THR A 430 2.91 4.02 -9.46
CA THR A 430 1.73 4.29 -10.30
C THR A 430 2.12 5.00 -11.58
N GLY A 431 3.11 5.90 -11.54
CA GLY A 431 3.67 6.53 -12.72
C GLY A 431 4.27 5.53 -13.69
N PHE A 432 4.97 4.53 -13.16
CA PHE A 432 5.50 3.41 -13.95
C PHE A 432 4.37 2.58 -14.60
N VAL A 433 3.33 2.22 -13.85
CA VAL A 433 2.17 1.50 -14.41
C VAL A 433 1.41 2.35 -15.43
N TYR A 434 1.28 3.65 -15.18
CA TYR A 434 0.64 4.57 -16.13
C TYR A 434 1.43 4.68 -17.42
N LEU A 435 2.76 4.79 -17.35
CA LEU A 435 3.62 4.75 -18.53
C LEU A 435 3.42 3.44 -19.31
N PHE A 436 3.36 2.31 -18.62
CA PHE A 436 3.07 1.02 -19.25
C PHE A 436 1.71 1.03 -19.96
N THR A 437 0.65 1.45 -19.27
CA THR A 437 -0.71 1.53 -19.83
C THR A 437 -0.75 2.45 -21.03
N LEU A 438 -0.07 3.59 -20.99
CA LEU A 438 0.07 4.49 -22.13
C LEU A 438 0.80 3.82 -23.29
N VAL A 439 1.92 3.14 -23.06
CA VAL A 439 2.66 2.43 -24.12
C VAL A 439 1.79 1.33 -24.73
N VAL A 440 1.12 0.51 -23.93
CA VAL A 440 0.27 -0.59 -24.41
C VAL A 440 -0.96 -0.07 -25.16
N LEU A 441 -1.68 0.89 -24.59
CA LEU A 441 -2.88 1.45 -25.21
C LEU A 441 -2.55 2.32 -26.42
N SER A 442 -1.42 3.04 -26.42
CA SER A 442 -0.94 3.72 -27.62
C SER A 442 -0.40 2.76 -28.66
N SER A 443 0.02 1.56 -28.30
CA SER A 443 0.35 0.52 -29.29
C SER A 443 -0.92 -0.03 -29.95
N TYR A 444 -2.07 -0.03 -29.25
CA TYR A 444 -3.27 -0.76 -29.69
C TYR A 444 -3.90 -0.26 -31.01
N PRO A 445 -4.05 1.05 -31.29
CA PRO A 445 -4.50 1.55 -32.60
C PRO A 445 -3.42 1.44 -33.69
N TYR A 446 -2.14 1.55 -33.31
CA TYR A 446 -1.02 1.58 -34.25
C TYR A 446 -0.55 0.20 -34.70
N VAL A 447 -0.81 -0.85 -33.91
CA VAL A 447 -0.62 -2.27 -34.26
C VAL A 447 -1.56 -2.71 -35.39
N PHE A 448 -2.71 -2.04 -35.58
CA PHE A 448 -3.59 -2.28 -36.73
C PHE A 448 -3.32 -1.36 -37.94
N ALA A 449 -2.59 -0.26 -37.75
CA ALA A 449 -2.33 0.75 -38.78
C ALA A 449 -0.87 0.81 -39.28
N GLY A 450 0.03 -0.03 -38.77
CA GLY A 450 1.38 -0.19 -39.28
C GLY A 450 2.32 1.00 -39.07
N ALA A 451 2.04 1.90 -38.11
CA ALA A 451 2.98 2.98 -37.79
C ALA A 451 3.98 2.55 -36.72
N THR A 452 5.25 2.90 -36.91
CA THR A 452 6.32 2.64 -35.96
C THR A 452 6.21 3.58 -34.77
N ILE A 453 6.16 3.02 -33.56
CA ILE A 453 6.49 3.77 -32.35
C ILE A 453 7.95 4.22 -32.55
N ASN A 454 8.28 5.50 -32.33
CA ASN A 454 9.66 5.98 -32.41
C ASN A 454 9.99 6.87 -31.20
N TRP A 455 11.28 7.15 -30.99
CA TRP A 455 11.71 7.95 -29.83
C TRP A 455 11.05 9.34 -29.79
N SER A 456 10.76 9.94 -30.96
CA SER A 456 10.00 11.19 -31.05
C SER A 456 8.53 11.05 -30.61
N PHE A 457 7.89 9.90 -30.83
CA PHE A 457 6.55 9.63 -30.32
C PHE A 457 6.52 9.65 -28.80
N VAL A 458 7.51 9.03 -28.15
CA VAL A 458 7.61 9.00 -26.68
C VAL A 458 8.00 10.38 -26.12
N THR A 459 9.02 11.02 -26.68
CA THR A 459 9.62 12.24 -26.10
C THR A 459 8.95 13.54 -26.51
N VAL A 460 8.46 13.67 -27.75
CA VAL A 460 7.87 14.93 -28.25
C VAL A 460 6.36 14.94 -28.07
N ASN A 461 5.68 13.82 -28.36
CA ASN A 461 4.23 13.78 -28.37
C ASN A 461 3.60 13.34 -27.04
N ASN A 462 4.31 12.55 -26.23
CA ASN A 462 3.74 11.93 -25.02
C ASN A 462 4.42 12.32 -23.70
N LEU A 463 5.64 12.88 -23.72
CA LEU A 463 6.32 13.34 -22.51
C LEU A 463 5.51 14.35 -21.70
N PRO A 464 4.81 15.34 -22.30
CA PRO A 464 3.98 16.25 -21.54
C PRO A 464 2.82 15.53 -20.85
N TYR A 465 2.17 14.58 -21.54
CA TYR A 465 1.10 13.76 -20.97
C TYR A 465 1.60 12.84 -19.84
N PHE A 466 2.83 12.32 -19.96
CA PHE A 466 3.47 11.56 -18.89
C PHE A 466 3.74 12.44 -17.64
N ALA A 467 4.27 13.65 -17.85
CA ALA A 467 4.49 14.60 -16.76
C ALA A 467 3.17 14.96 -16.05
N ILE A 468 2.08 15.19 -16.80
CA ILE A 468 0.74 15.39 -16.23
C ILE A 468 0.32 14.17 -15.43
N GLY A 469 0.47 12.96 -15.98
CA GLY A 469 0.14 11.73 -15.29
C GLY A 469 0.84 11.62 -13.94
N LEU A 470 2.13 11.95 -13.87
CA LEU A 470 2.88 11.95 -12.61
C LEU A 470 2.36 13.01 -11.62
N VAL A 471 2.08 14.23 -12.09
CA VAL A 471 1.50 15.29 -11.26
C VAL A 471 0.13 14.87 -10.74
N LEU A 472 -0.70 14.23 -11.57
CA LEU A 472 -2.00 13.73 -11.17
C LEU A 472 -1.91 12.62 -10.14
N VAL A 473 -0.97 11.69 -10.27
CA VAL A 473 -0.71 10.66 -9.26
C VAL A 473 -0.28 11.30 -7.94
N LEU A 474 0.61 12.30 -8.01
CA LEU A 474 1.07 13.03 -6.84
C LEU A 474 -0.11 13.67 -6.11
N VAL A 475 -0.95 14.39 -6.85
CA VAL A 475 -2.09 15.08 -6.27
C VAL A 475 -3.17 14.10 -5.81
N SER A 476 -3.50 13.05 -6.58
CA SER A 476 -4.50 12.05 -6.18
C SER A 476 -4.10 11.33 -4.89
N ALA A 477 -2.85 10.85 -4.80
CA ALA A 477 -2.32 10.17 -3.63
C ALA A 477 -2.37 11.11 -2.41
N THR A 478 -1.91 12.35 -2.57
CA THR A 478 -1.94 13.35 -1.50
C THR A 478 -3.37 13.68 -1.06
N SER A 479 -4.29 13.82 -2.01
CA SER A 479 -5.70 14.13 -1.75
C SER A 479 -6.37 13.02 -0.94
N VAL A 480 -6.12 11.77 -1.31
CA VAL A 480 -6.62 10.59 -0.58
C VAL A 480 -6.13 10.59 0.86
N LEU A 481 -4.84 10.88 1.10
CA LEU A 481 -4.28 10.96 2.45
C LEU A 481 -4.91 12.09 3.28
N ILE A 482 -5.05 13.28 2.69
CA ILE A 482 -5.69 14.44 3.34
C ILE A 482 -7.14 14.11 3.70
N ILE A 483 -7.89 13.53 2.75
CA ILE A 483 -9.30 13.16 2.97
C ILE A 483 -9.42 12.17 4.11
N CYS A 484 -8.57 11.15 4.17
CA CYS A 484 -8.60 10.19 5.28
C CYS A 484 -8.24 10.83 6.62
N ASP A 485 -7.20 11.66 6.68
CA ASP A 485 -6.81 12.35 7.93
C ASP A 485 -7.89 13.33 8.41
N VAL A 486 -8.55 14.03 7.48
CA VAL A 486 -9.64 14.93 7.81
C VAL A 486 -10.85 14.12 8.26
N HIS A 487 -11.18 13.04 7.56
CA HIS A 487 -12.30 12.17 7.91
C HIS A 487 -12.20 11.70 9.37
N ASP A 488 -11.02 11.26 9.81
CA ASP A 488 -10.81 10.77 11.17
C ASP A 488 -11.02 11.86 12.24
N ASN A 489 -10.78 13.13 11.91
CA ASN A 489 -10.78 14.24 12.88
C ASN A 489 -11.99 15.19 12.76
N PHE A 490 -12.73 15.16 11.65
CA PHE A 490 -13.76 16.14 11.32
C PHE A 490 -15.09 15.51 10.91
N ARG A 491 -16.13 16.34 10.92
CA ARG A 491 -17.47 15.97 10.47
C ARG A 491 -17.50 15.73 8.97
N ALA A 492 -18.39 14.84 8.53
CA ALA A 492 -18.54 14.43 7.13
C ALA A 492 -18.58 15.56 6.09
N TRP A 493 -19.31 16.65 6.38
CA TRP A 493 -19.43 17.77 5.44
C TRP A 493 -18.10 18.51 5.22
N VAL A 494 -17.20 18.50 6.21
CA VAL A 494 -15.85 19.09 6.10
C VAL A 494 -15.00 18.24 5.16
N THR A 495 -15.03 16.90 5.31
CA THR A 495 -14.34 15.96 4.43
C THR A 495 -14.71 16.18 2.96
N ILE A 496 -16.01 16.28 2.68
CA ILE A 496 -16.54 16.51 1.33
C ILE A 496 -16.13 17.90 0.82
N SER A 497 -16.20 18.93 1.67
CA SER A 497 -15.82 20.30 1.29
C SER A 497 -14.33 20.39 0.95
N ILE A 498 -13.47 19.67 1.67
CA ILE A 498 -12.04 19.60 1.36
C ILE A 498 -11.82 18.86 0.04
N ALA A 499 -12.52 17.73 -0.20
CA ALA A 499 -12.44 17.04 -1.48
C ALA A 499 -12.76 17.98 -2.66
N VAL A 500 -13.84 18.76 -2.55
CA VAL A 500 -14.22 19.78 -3.55
C VAL A 500 -13.15 20.87 -3.68
N GLY A 501 -12.63 21.38 -2.57
CA GLY A 501 -11.57 22.38 -2.58
C GLY A 501 -10.29 21.89 -3.28
N VAL A 502 -9.88 20.65 -3.03
CA VAL A 502 -8.73 20.03 -3.69
C VAL A 502 -9.01 19.81 -5.19
N SER A 503 -10.23 19.43 -5.57
CA SER A 503 -10.62 19.35 -6.98
C SER A 503 -10.49 20.68 -7.71
N VAL A 504 -10.85 21.80 -7.07
CA VAL A 504 -10.66 23.15 -7.63
C VAL A 504 -9.17 23.47 -7.80
N VAL A 505 -8.31 23.10 -6.84
CA VAL A 505 -6.86 23.29 -6.96
C VAL A 505 -6.30 22.49 -8.14
N VAL A 506 -6.75 21.24 -8.34
CA VAL A 506 -6.34 20.44 -9.50
C VAL A 506 -6.82 21.05 -10.81
N LEU A 507 -8.06 21.52 -10.88
CA LEU A 507 -8.56 22.24 -12.05
C LEU A 507 -7.65 23.43 -12.39
N LEU A 508 -7.20 24.21 -11.39
CA LEU A 508 -6.30 25.34 -11.62
C LEU A 508 -4.91 24.89 -12.11
N ILE A 509 -4.38 23.78 -11.58
CA ILE A 509 -3.12 23.19 -12.05
C ILE A 509 -3.26 22.71 -13.49
N ASP A 510 -4.35 22.02 -13.82
CA ASP A 510 -4.64 21.52 -15.17
C ASP A 510 -4.80 22.67 -16.17
N VAL A 511 -5.50 23.74 -15.77
CA VAL A 511 -5.64 24.98 -16.56
C VAL A 511 -4.26 25.58 -16.84
N PHE A 512 -3.43 25.77 -15.81
CA PHE A 512 -2.10 26.35 -15.98
C PHE A 512 -1.21 25.49 -16.89
N PHE A 513 -1.22 24.17 -16.66
CA PHE A 513 -0.37 23.24 -17.38
C PHE A 513 -0.77 23.12 -18.85
N PHE A 514 -2.04 22.87 -19.14
CA PHE A 514 -2.49 22.73 -20.52
C PHE A 514 -2.47 24.06 -21.28
N ALA A 515 -2.66 25.20 -20.61
CA ALA A 515 -2.48 26.51 -21.24
C ALA A 515 -1.01 26.72 -21.67
N SER A 516 -0.04 26.22 -20.89
CA SER A 516 1.38 26.30 -21.25
C SER A 516 1.76 25.44 -22.46
N ILE A 517 1.09 24.30 -22.65
CA ILE A 517 1.38 23.35 -23.73
C ILE A 517 0.63 23.70 -25.02
N PHE A 518 -0.66 24.01 -24.91
CA PHE A 518 -1.56 24.20 -26.05
C PHE A 518 -1.83 25.68 -26.32
N SER A 519 -0.87 26.55 -26.05
CA SER A 519 -0.97 28.03 -26.08
C SER A 519 -1.58 28.66 -27.34
N LEU A 520 -1.85 27.88 -28.39
CA LEU A 520 -2.46 28.29 -29.66
C LEU A 520 -3.81 27.61 -29.99
N ASP A 521 -4.25 26.60 -29.24
CA ASP A 521 -5.51 25.86 -29.49
C ASP A 521 -6.38 25.83 -28.23
N THR A 522 -7.16 26.89 -28.06
CA THR A 522 -8.07 27.08 -26.92
C THR A 522 -9.09 25.95 -26.80
N ASN A 523 -9.56 25.39 -27.92
CA ASN A 523 -10.54 24.32 -27.90
C ASN A 523 -9.92 23.01 -27.40
N ARG A 524 -8.72 22.67 -27.88
CA ARG A 524 -7.99 21.49 -27.39
C ARG A 524 -7.63 21.62 -25.92
N PHE A 525 -7.16 22.79 -25.50
CA PHE A 525 -6.90 23.12 -24.10
C PHE A 525 -8.12 22.89 -23.20
N ILE A 526 -9.25 23.55 -23.49
CA ILE A 526 -10.47 23.45 -22.67
C ILE A 526 -10.98 22.01 -22.60
N ARG A 527 -10.94 21.29 -23.73
CA ARG A 527 -11.37 19.89 -23.81
C ARG A 527 -10.57 18.99 -22.87
N GLU A 528 -9.24 19.05 -22.92
CA GLU A 528 -8.36 18.20 -22.12
C GLU A 528 -8.51 18.50 -20.62
N THR A 529 -8.54 19.79 -20.26
CA THR A 529 -8.78 20.24 -18.88
C THR A 529 -10.14 19.77 -18.35
N LEU A 530 -11.21 19.91 -19.14
CA LEU A 530 -12.57 19.55 -18.72
C LEU A 530 -12.71 18.06 -18.48
N VAL A 531 -12.17 17.23 -19.39
CA VAL A 531 -12.19 15.77 -19.22
C VAL A 531 -11.44 15.39 -17.94
N LEU A 532 -10.21 15.85 -17.79
CA LEU A 532 -9.36 15.47 -16.68
C LEU A 532 -9.90 15.93 -15.31
N ALA A 533 -10.26 17.21 -15.21
CA ALA A 533 -10.78 17.78 -13.97
C ALA A 533 -12.11 17.13 -13.56
N THR A 534 -12.96 16.77 -14.52
CA THR A 534 -14.22 16.07 -14.22
C THR A 534 -13.96 14.67 -13.67
N PHE A 535 -13.06 13.89 -14.29
CA PHE A 535 -12.67 12.58 -13.78
C PHE A 535 -12.14 12.66 -12.36
N PHE A 536 -11.20 13.57 -12.12
CA PHE A 536 -10.58 13.75 -10.82
C PHE A 536 -11.57 14.21 -9.75
N SER A 537 -12.46 15.15 -10.09
CA SER A 537 -13.47 15.67 -9.17
C SER A 537 -14.46 14.60 -8.75
N ILE A 538 -14.98 13.84 -9.72
CA ILE A 538 -15.92 12.75 -9.44
C ILE A 538 -15.24 11.68 -8.59
N TYR A 539 -13.98 11.33 -8.91
CA TYR A 539 -13.18 10.40 -8.13
C TYR A 539 -13.06 10.85 -6.66
N LEU A 540 -12.61 12.08 -6.39
CA LEU A 540 -12.42 12.57 -5.01
C LEU A 540 -13.73 12.69 -4.23
N VAL A 541 -14.79 13.20 -4.85
CA VAL A 541 -16.09 13.34 -4.19
C VAL A 541 -16.66 11.98 -3.84
N ALA A 542 -16.67 11.03 -4.79
CA ALA A 542 -17.15 9.69 -4.53
C ALA A 542 -16.26 8.94 -3.54
N PHE A 543 -14.95 9.15 -3.56
CA PHE A 543 -14.02 8.63 -2.56
C PHE A 543 -14.36 9.16 -1.16
N SER A 544 -14.56 10.46 -1.01
CA SER A 544 -14.94 11.08 0.26
C SER A 544 -16.31 10.57 0.74
N VAL A 545 -17.32 10.53 -0.12
CA VAL A 545 -18.65 9.99 0.24
C VAL A 545 -18.56 8.51 0.63
N GLY A 546 -17.81 7.71 -0.13
CA GLY A 546 -17.60 6.30 0.18
C GLY A 546 -16.92 6.08 1.53
N THR A 547 -15.96 6.94 1.88
CA THR A 547 -15.30 6.95 3.19
C THR A 547 -16.32 7.17 4.31
N GLU A 548 -17.15 8.21 4.20
CA GLU A 548 -18.19 8.54 5.20
C GLU A 548 -19.27 7.47 5.33
N VAL A 549 -19.69 6.89 4.21
CA VAL A 549 -20.67 5.80 4.20
C VAL A 549 -20.10 4.55 4.86
N SER A 550 -18.82 4.25 4.66
CA SER A 550 -18.15 3.10 5.27
C SER A 550 -18.22 3.11 6.79
N GLU A 551 -17.96 4.28 7.40
CA GLU A 551 -17.92 4.47 8.86
C GLU A 551 -19.32 4.34 9.48
N LYS A 552 -20.36 4.82 8.79
CA LYS A 552 -21.75 4.67 9.24
C LYS A 552 -22.21 3.22 9.23
N PHE A 553 -21.74 2.40 8.28
CA PHE A 553 -22.06 0.98 8.24
C PHE A 553 -21.27 0.15 9.26
N THR A 554 -20.08 0.59 9.67
CA THR A 554 -19.29 -0.08 10.71
C THR A 554 -19.72 0.29 12.13
N GLY A 555 -20.52 1.34 12.30
CA GLY A 555 -21.03 1.77 13.61
C GLY A 555 -19.96 2.40 14.52
N GLU A 556 -18.83 2.84 13.94
CA GLU A 556 -17.69 3.36 14.69
C GLU A 556 -17.86 4.83 15.14
N ARG A 557 -18.90 5.53 14.65
CA ARG A 557 -19.30 6.86 15.13
C ARG A 557 -20.69 6.83 15.76
N ASN A 558 -20.74 6.95 17.09
CA ASN A 558 -21.91 7.43 17.83
C ASN A 558 -21.71 8.90 18.18
#